data_AF-A1ZEI4-F1
#
_entry.id   AF-A1ZEI4-F1
#
_cell.length_a   1.000
_cell.length_b   1.000
_cell.length_c   1.000
_cell.angle_alpha   90.00
_cell.angle_beta   90.00
_cell.angle_gamma   90.00
#
_symmetry.space_group_name_H-M   'P 1'
#
loop_
_entity.id
_entity.type
_entity.pdbx_description
1 polymer ?
#
loop_
_entity_poly.entity_id
_entity_poly.type
_entity_poly.pdbx_seq_one_letter_code
_entity_poly.pdbx_strand_id
1 'polypeptide(L)'
;MSWEITWEDRRKAKALAQIRQKRLRGKIKVQVDHNTWIYVPKKIARSKRKLRAFLSCRDRKLLEKKALETQVKADRRQRSKASAMKTKKQRKLSCTNTKTNKN
;
A
#
# COMPACT_ATOMS: atom_id res chain seq x y z
N MET A 1 -13.93 12.22 -38.49
CA MET A 1 -14.60 11.02 -37.94
C MET A 1 -14.42 11.03 -36.42
N SER A 2 -15.45 11.41 -35.67
CA SER A 2 -15.46 11.29 -34.21
C SER A 2 -15.68 9.82 -33.85
N TRP A 3 -14.70 9.20 -33.19
CA TRP A 3 -14.86 7.87 -32.61
C TRP A 3 -15.72 8.00 -31.34
N GLU A 4 -17.03 8.12 -31.49
CA GLU A 4 -17.93 8.11 -30.35
C GLU A 4 -18.00 6.70 -29.76
N ILE A 5 -17.49 6.57 -28.55
CA ILE A 5 -17.55 5.30 -27.80
C ILE A 5 -18.99 5.04 -27.40
N THR A 6 -19.61 4.07 -28.06
CA THR A 6 -21.01 3.70 -27.81
C THR A 6 -21.16 2.96 -26.48
N TRP A 7 -22.40 2.86 -26.00
CA TRP A 7 -22.73 2.05 -24.81
C TRP A 7 -22.36 0.57 -25.00
N GLU A 8 -22.55 0.04 -26.21
CA GLU A 8 -22.19 -1.34 -26.53
C GLU A 8 -20.69 -1.57 -26.46
N ASP A 9 -19.87 -0.63 -26.94
CA ASP A 9 -18.41 -0.73 -26.89
C ASP A 9 -17.92 -0.78 -25.45
N ARG A 10 -18.52 0.02 -24.55
CA ARG A 10 -18.23 -0.03 -23.11
C ARG A 10 -18.60 -1.39 -22.52
N ARG A 11 -19.72 -1.98 -22.95
CA ARG A 11 -20.16 -3.30 -22.48
C ARG A 11 -19.23 -4.42 -22.96
N LYS A 12 -18.84 -4.39 -24.24
CA LYS A 12 -17.88 -5.32 -24.86
C LYS A 12 -16.51 -5.22 -24.19
N ALA A 13 -16.00 -4.01 -24.00
CA ALA A 13 -14.73 -3.76 -23.31
C ALA A 13 -14.75 -4.26 -21.85
N LYS A 14 -15.86 -4.06 -21.12
CA LYS A 14 -16.03 -4.57 -19.76
C LYS A 14 -16.03 -6.09 -19.70
N ALA A 15 -16.72 -6.75 -20.63
CA ALA A 15 -16.74 -8.20 -20.72
C ALA A 15 -15.34 -8.76 -21.06
N LEU A 16 -14.65 -8.16 -22.03
CA LEU A 16 -13.28 -8.51 -22.40
C LEU A 16 -12.32 -8.35 -21.21
N ALA A 17 -12.44 -7.27 -20.44
CA ALA A 17 -11.64 -7.04 -19.25
C ALA A 17 -11.90 -8.09 -18.15
N GLN A 18 -13.15 -8.52 -17.97
CA GLN A 18 -13.50 -9.59 -17.02
C GLN A 18 -12.98 -10.97 -17.45
N ILE A 19 -12.97 -11.25 -18.76
CA ILE A 19 -12.42 -12.49 -19.32
C ILE A 19 -10.90 -12.51 -19.14
N ARG A 20 -10.21 -11.43 -19.50
CA ARG A 20 -8.74 -11.33 -19.41
C ARG A 20 -8.25 -11.26 -17.97
N GLN A 21 -8.97 -10.58 -17.08
CA GLN A 21 -8.57 -10.43 -15.68
C GLN A 21 -9.36 -11.38 -14.77
N LYS A 22 -8.83 -12.58 -14.54
CA LYS A 22 -9.41 -13.60 -13.63
C LYS A 22 -9.85 -13.01 -12.27
N ARG A 23 -9.07 -12.05 -11.72
CA ARG A 23 -9.35 -11.37 -10.44
C ARG A 23 -10.62 -10.51 -10.44
N LEU A 24 -11.15 -10.11 -11.59
CA LEU A 24 -12.36 -9.29 -11.75
C LEU A 24 -13.61 -10.13 -12.02
N ARG A 25 -13.46 -11.42 -12.36
CA ARG A 25 -14.58 -12.33 -12.61
C ARG A 25 -15.48 -12.40 -11.38
N GLY A 26 -16.78 -12.21 -11.58
CA GLY A 26 -17.77 -12.25 -10.50
C GLY A 26 -17.72 -11.09 -9.49
N LYS A 27 -16.91 -10.05 -9.75
CA LYS A 27 -16.84 -8.84 -8.93
C LYS A 27 -17.56 -7.68 -9.61
N ILE A 28 -18.08 -6.77 -8.80
CA ILE A 28 -18.70 -5.52 -9.26
C ILE A 28 -17.96 -4.32 -8.70
N LYS A 29 -17.98 -3.23 -9.45
CA LYS A 29 -17.36 -1.96 -9.07
C LYS A 29 -18.30 -1.25 -8.11
N VAL A 30 -17.82 -0.91 -6.91
CA VAL A 30 -18.58 -0.22 -5.85
C VAL A 30 -17.81 1.04 -5.47
N GLN A 31 -18.50 2.16 -5.36
CA GLN A 31 -17.95 3.40 -4.83
C GLN A 31 -17.96 3.33 -3.31
N VAL A 32 -16.81 3.53 -2.69
CA VAL A 32 -16.65 3.49 -1.22
C VAL A 32 -16.51 4.89 -0.64
N ASP A 33 -15.95 5.80 -1.44
CA ASP A 33 -15.72 7.20 -1.12
C ASP A 33 -15.81 8.02 -2.41
N HIS A 34 -15.89 9.35 -2.32
CA HIS A 34 -16.06 10.28 -3.43
C HIS A 34 -15.09 9.97 -4.60
N ASN A 35 -13.83 9.66 -4.30
CA ASN A 35 -12.79 9.36 -5.30
C ASN A 35 -12.33 7.89 -5.33
N THR A 36 -12.94 6.99 -4.53
CA THR A 36 -12.45 5.62 -4.40
C THR A 36 -13.46 4.58 -4.86
N TRP A 37 -13.06 3.80 -5.86
CA TRP A 37 -13.83 2.66 -6.37
C TRP A 37 -13.08 1.36 -6.13
N ILE A 38 -13.78 0.34 -5.65
CA ILE A 38 -13.21 -0.98 -5.44
C ILE A 38 -14.02 -2.07 -6.14
N TYR A 39 -13.39 -3.21 -6.41
CA TYR A 39 -14.07 -4.38 -6.94
C TYR A 39 -14.39 -5.36 -5.81
N VAL A 40 -15.68 -5.60 -5.57
CA VAL A 40 -16.18 -6.48 -4.51
C VAL A 40 -16.93 -7.66 -5.12
N PRO A 41 -16.83 -8.89 -4.55
CA PRO A 41 -17.66 -10.01 -4.99
C PRO A 41 -19.15 -9.66 -5.03
N LYS A 42 -19.84 -10.00 -6.12
CA LYS A 42 -21.26 -9.67 -6.33
C LYS A 42 -22.15 -10.14 -5.17
N LYS A 43 -21.85 -11.30 -4.58
CA LYS A 43 -22.57 -11.87 -3.42
C LYS A 43 -22.48 -10.98 -2.17
N ILE A 44 -21.36 -10.30 -1.96
CA ILE A 44 -21.14 -9.39 -0.82
C ILE A 44 -21.83 -8.06 -1.11
N ALA A 45 -21.63 -7.52 -2.31
CA ALA A 45 -22.15 -6.21 -2.68
C ALA A 45 -23.69 -6.15 -2.78
N ARG A 46 -24.37 -7.28 -3.03
CA ARG A 46 -25.83 -7.38 -3.02
C ARG A 46 -26.47 -7.18 -1.64
N SER A 47 -25.74 -7.45 -0.55
CA SER A 47 -26.27 -7.35 0.81
C SER A 47 -25.62 -6.17 1.53
N LYS A 48 -26.42 -5.18 1.92
CA LYS A 48 -25.95 -3.99 2.66
C LYS A 48 -25.17 -4.37 3.93
N ARG A 49 -25.68 -5.36 4.69
CA ARG A 49 -25.02 -5.88 5.89
C ARG A 49 -23.65 -6.50 5.59
N LYS A 50 -23.56 -7.37 4.58
CA LYS A 50 -22.29 -8.02 4.20
C LYS A 50 -21.30 -7.00 3.64
N LEU A 51 -21.77 -6.05 2.83
CA LEU A 51 -20.94 -4.98 2.30
C LEU A 51 -20.35 -4.10 3.41
N ARG A 52 -21.17 -3.69 4.39
CA ARG A 52 -20.68 -2.93 5.55
C ARG A 52 -19.61 -3.70 6.34
N ALA A 53 -19.88 -4.96 6.68
CA ALA A 53 -18.91 -5.79 7.41
C ALA A 53 -17.60 -5.97 6.63
N PHE A 54 -17.69 -6.16 5.31
CA PHE A 54 -16.51 -6.25 4.43
C PHE A 54 -15.69 -4.96 4.44
N LEU A 55 -16.35 -3.80 4.33
CA LEU A 55 -15.69 -2.49 4.36
C LEU A 55 -15.03 -2.21 5.72
N SER A 56 -15.74 -2.46 6.83
CA SER A 56 -15.16 -2.28 8.17
C SER A 56 -13.92 -3.17 8.41
N CYS A 57 -13.97 -4.43 7.96
CA CYS A 57 -12.81 -5.33 8.05
C CYS A 57 -11.63 -4.82 7.20
N ARG A 58 -11.91 -4.30 6.01
CA ARG A 58 -10.89 -3.69 5.14
C ARG A 58 -10.25 -2.48 5.80
N ASP A 59 -11.05 -1.59 6.37
CA ASP A 59 -10.53 -0.36 7.00
C ASP A 59 -9.66 -0.68 8.21
N ARG A 60 -10.05 -1.67 9.03
CA ARG A 60 -9.22 -2.16 10.14
C ARG A 60 -7.85 -2.65 9.65
N LYS A 61 -7.82 -3.48 8.60
CA LYS A 61 -6.55 -3.97 8.02
C LYS A 61 -5.69 -2.84 7.46
N LEU A 62 -6.29 -1.79 6.90
CA LEU A 62 -5.56 -0.63 6.42
C LEU A 62 -4.92 0.16 7.57
N LEU A 63 -5.62 0.29 8.70
CA LEU A 63 -5.07 0.91 9.91
C LEU A 63 -3.91 0.08 10.49
N GLU A 64 -4.10 -1.24 10.64
CA GLU A 64 -3.06 -2.17 11.09
C GLU A 64 -1.80 -2.06 10.21
N LYS A 65 -1.98 -2.05 8.89
CA LYS A 65 -0.86 -1.91 7.95
C LYS A 65 -0.14 -0.58 8.09
N LYS A 66 -0.88 0.54 8.21
CA LYS A 66 -0.29 1.87 8.42
C LYS A 66 0.52 1.91 9.70
N ALA A 67 0.00 1.35 10.80
CA ALA A 67 0.70 1.28 12.08
C ALA A 67 2.01 0.50 11.95
N LEU A 68 1.98 -0.67 11.30
CA LEU A 68 3.18 -1.47 11.05
C LEU A 68 4.20 -0.72 10.19
N GLU A 69 3.76 -0.07 9.10
CA GLU A 69 4.64 0.72 8.24
C GLU A 69 5.29 1.90 9.00
N THR A 70 4.56 2.55 9.91
CA THR A 70 5.11 3.61 10.75
C THR A 70 6.15 3.08 11.73
N GLN A 71 5.91 1.93 12.35
CA GLN A 71 6.85 1.29 13.27
C GLN A 71 8.14 0.90 12.52
N VAL A 72 8.03 0.22 11.38
CA VAL A 72 9.19 -0.16 10.56
C VAL A 72 10.04 1.05 10.16
N LYS A 73 9.39 2.18 9.82
CA LYS A 73 10.10 3.43 9.53
C LYS A 73 10.81 4.00 10.75
N ALA A 74 10.18 3.97 11.93
CA ALA A 74 10.79 4.42 13.17
C ALA A 74 12.01 3.56 13.53
N ASP A 75 11.90 2.24 13.46
CA ASP A 75 12.97 1.30 13.74
C ASP A 75 14.16 1.48 12.78
N ARG A 76 13.87 1.71 11.50
CA ARG A 76 14.91 2.01 10.50
C ARG A 76 15.65 3.30 10.86
N ARG A 77 14.93 4.36 11.27
CA ARG A 77 15.54 5.62 11.70
C ARG A 77 16.41 5.44 12.94
N GLN A 78 15.93 4.68 13.93
CA GLN A 78 16.70 4.40 15.15
C GLN A 78 17.98 3.63 14.84
N ARG A 79 17.90 2.56 14.02
CA ARG A 79 19.07 1.80 13.58
C ARG A 79 20.09 2.67 12.84
N SER A 80 19.63 3.54 11.94
CA SER A 80 20.50 4.48 11.23
C SER A 80 21.22 5.45 12.19
N LYS A 81 20.50 6.02 13.17
CA LYS A 81 21.10 6.87 14.21
C LYS A 81 22.14 6.12 15.04
N ALA A 82 21.83 4.88 15.45
CA ALA A 82 22.74 4.05 16.24
C ALA A 82 24.03 3.73 15.46
N SER A 83 23.90 3.35 14.18
CA SER A 83 25.06 3.12 13.30
C SER A 83 25.90 4.38 13.13
N ALA A 84 25.29 5.53 12.87
CA ALA A 84 26.01 6.80 12.72
C ALA A 84 26.79 7.17 13.99
N MET A 85 26.18 7.00 15.17
CA MET A 85 26.84 7.23 16.46
C MET A 85 28.01 6.26 16.69
N LYS A 86 27.86 4.98 16.32
CA LYS A 86 28.94 3.98 16.40
C LYS A 86 30.11 4.35 15.50
N THR A 87 29.86 4.71 14.24
CA THR A 87 30.89 5.17 13.30
C THR A 87 31.59 6.44 13.79
N LYS A 88 30.83 7.40 14.36
CA LYS A 88 31.42 8.62 14.94
C LYS A 88 32.34 8.31 16.12
N LYS A 89 31.95 7.39 17.00
CA LYS A 89 32.80 6.93 18.12
C LYS A 89 34.08 6.25 17.62
N GLN A 90 33.96 5.34 16.65
CA GLN A 90 35.12 4.66 16.05
C GLN A 90 36.09 5.64 15.39
N ARG A 91 35.59 6.62 14.62
CA ARG A 91 36.44 7.67 14.01
C ARG A 91 37.17 8.50 15.06
N LYS A 92 36.51 8.88 16.16
CA LYS A 92 37.16 9.62 17.25
C LYS A 92 38.30 8.81 17.88
N LEU A 93 38.07 7.53 18.18
CA LEU A 93 39.09 6.63 18.74
C LEU A 93 40.29 6.43 17.80
N SER A 94 40.07 6.33 16.49
CA SER A 94 41.18 6.22 15.52
C SER A 94 42.01 7.50 15.39
N CYS A 95 41.39 8.68 15.57
CA CYS A 95 42.09 9.97 15.52
C CYS A 95 42.85 10.27 16.81
N THR A 96 42.45 9.71 17.95
CA THR A 96 43.19 9.85 19.21
C THR A 96 44.41 8.93 19.24
N ASN A 97 44.30 7.68 18.78
CA ASN A 97 45.43 6.73 18.76
C ASN A 97 46.56 7.12 17.78
N THR A 98 46.25 7.84 16.71
CA THR A 98 47.25 8.34 15.75
C THR A 98 48.00 9.58 16.23
N LYS A 99 47.50 10.28 17.26
CA LYS A 99 48.21 11.41 17.91
C LYS A 99 49.18 10.96 19.00
N THR A 100 48.94 9.82 19.65
CA THR A 100 49.81 9.29 20.72
C THR A 100 51.03 8.51 20.20
N ASN A 101 50.99 7.98 18.97
CA ASN A 101 52.08 7.21 18.35
C ASN A 101 53.11 8.07 17.58
N LYS A 102 53.13 9.40 17.80
CA LYS A 102 54.01 10.36 17.10
C LYS A 102 55.04 11.06 17.99
N ASN A 103 55.25 10.57 19.21
CA ASN A 103 56.34 11.01 20.09
C ASN A 103 57.38 9.90 20.23
#